data_AF-A0A957LUR1-F1
#
_entry.id   AF-A0A957LUR1-F1
#
_cell.length_a   1.000
_cell.length_b   1.000
_cell.length_c   1.000
_cell.angle_alpha   90.00
_cell.angle_beta   90.00
_cell.angle_gamma   90.00
#
_symmetry.space_group_name_H-M   'P 1'
#
loop_
_entity.id
_entity.type
_entity.pdbx_description
1 polymer ?
#
loop_
_entity_poly.entity_id
_entity_poly.type
_entity_poly.pdbx_seq_one_letter_code
_entity_poly.pdbx_strand_id
1 'polypeptide(L)'
;GNLLPGAASVDNIYAYNLLVTALGDGAEPAALATRTLVDGLASLLEPAPDETRVRPRLLILDQFEELFTTHPERYPERSDFFRQLQECLLRYPQLSVLFSMREDYIAHLDFYAAQMPDRLRTRFRMERLAADAALDAIRRPAADAGIPFAPGVAEGLVDDLRRVQQRQVEPVTAIPGDGPPPVQAVLGLFVEPVHLQIICHQLWERLPEGRTQIVADDVQRFGDVDEALADFYESALARATAGGLIGERQLRRWVDAHLITPARTRGLVYRNEQSGQTEGLPNAVAATLNDAYIIRAEMRSGDTWYELAHDRLVEPILA
;
A
#
# COMPACT_ATOMS: atom_id res chain seq x y z
N GLY A 1 12.92 4.99 -1.87
CA GLY A 1 12.90 5.28 -3.34
C GLY A 1 13.39 6.65 -3.86
N ASN A 2 14.48 7.29 -3.38
CA ASN A 2 15.26 8.24 -4.21
C ASN A 2 16.73 8.24 -3.76
N LEU A 3 17.66 8.19 -4.71
CA LEU A 3 19.09 8.31 -4.44
C LEU A 3 19.38 9.72 -3.90
N LEU A 4 19.86 9.83 -2.66
CA LEU A 4 20.52 11.06 -2.22
C LEU A 4 21.82 11.23 -3.03
N PRO A 5 22.19 12.46 -3.41
CA PRO A 5 23.35 12.70 -4.29
C PRO A 5 24.64 12.11 -3.67
N GLY A 6 25.31 11.20 -4.41
CA GLY A 6 26.53 10.50 -3.96
C GLY A 6 26.58 8.98 -4.23
N ALA A 7 25.50 8.38 -4.72
CA ALA A 7 25.32 6.93 -4.87
C ALA A 7 26.35 6.17 -5.74
N ALA A 8 27.15 6.87 -6.56
CA ALA A 8 28.14 6.22 -7.43
C ALA A 8 29.39 5.72 -6.67
N SER A 9 29.61 6.14 -5.41
CA SER A 9 30.80 5.79 -4.63
C SER A 9 30.48 5.16 -3.26
N VAL A 10 29.31 4.55 -3.10
CA VAL A 10 28.91 3.87 -1.86
C VAL A 10 29.33 2.40 -1.90
N ASP A 11 29.87 1.89 -0.79
CA ASP A 11 30.37 0.51 -0.68
C ASP A 11 29.22 -0.51 -0.72
N ASN A 12 28.14 -0.20 0.01
CA ASN A 12 26.92 -1.00 0.01
C ASN A 12 25.71 -0.07 -0.01
N ILE A 13 24.98 -0.04 -1.13
CA ILE A 13 23.87 0.90 -1.33
C ILE A 13 22.73 0.67 -0.34
N TYR A 14 22.48 -0.58 0.04
CA TYR A 14 21.41 -0.95 0.97
C TYR A 14 21.74 -0.55 2.41
N ALA A 15 22.99 -0.77 2.84
CA ALA A 15 23.45 -0.32 4.15
C ALA A 15 23.45 1.21 4.24
N TYR A 16 23.95 1.88 3.20
CA TYR A 16 23.94 3.34 3.10
C TYR A 16 22.54 3.92 3.24
N ASN A 17 21.56 3.43 2.47
CA ASN A 17 20.18 3.91 2.53
C ASN A 17 19.59 3.70 3.93
N LEU A 18 19.80 2.52 4.55
CA LEU A 18 19.36 2.26 5.91
C LEU A 18 19.97 3.26 6.90
N LEU A 19 21.27 3.51 6.84
CA LEU A 19 21.95 4.44 7.75
C LEU A 19 21.44 5.87 7.60
N VAL A 20 21.27 6.35 6.38
CA VAL A 20 20.76 7.70 6.15
C VAL A 20 19.33 7.84 6.67
N THR A 21 18.46 6.87 6.39
CA THR A 21 17.08 6.89 6.89
C THR A 21 17.02 6.77 8.41
N ALA A 22 17.83 5.91 9.03
CA ALA A 22 17.82 5.70 10.47
C ALA A 22 18.36 6.90 11.26
N LEU A 23 19.34 7.62 10.72
CA LEU A 23 19.94 8.80 11.36
C LEU A 23 19.17 10.10 11.08
N GLY A 24 18.29 10.12 10.07
CA GLY A 24 17.42 11.25 9.75
C GLY A 24 18.19 12.55 9.55
N ASP A 25 17.77 13.62 10.21
CA ASP A 25 18.41 14.96 10.12
C ASP A 25 19.87 14.98 10.62
N GLY A 26 20.28 13.98 11.40
CA GLY A 26 21.67 13.82 11.86
C GLY A 26 22.57 13.06 10.89
N ALA A 27 22.04 12.61 9.75
CA ALA A 27 22.81 11.90 8.75
C ALA A 27 23.76 12.85 8.00
N GLU A 28 25.04 12.50 7.94
CA GLU A 28 26.04 13.13 7.08
C GLU A 28 26.32 12.20 5.90
N PRO A 29 25.60 12.32 4.75
CA PRO A 29 25.57 11.26 3.74
C PRO A 29 26.94 10.91 3.17
N ALA A 30 27.82 11.91 2.98
CA ALA A 30 29.18 11.66 2.51
C ALA A 30 30.00 10.80 3.50
N ALA A 31 29.78 10.98 4.81
CA ALA A 31 30.46 10.22 5.85
C ALA A 31 29.91 8.82 6.07
N LEU A 32 28.72 8.52 5.52
CA LEU A 32 28.05 7.21 5.62
C LEU A 32 28.31 6.32 4.41
N ALA A 33 28.83 6.86 3.30
CA ALA A 33 29.01 6.15 2.04
C ALA A 33 29.84 4.84 2.15
N THR A 34 30.78 4.80 3.10
CA THR A 34 31.69 3.67 3.32
C THR A 34 31.55 3.07 4.73
N ARG A 35 30.51 3.46 5.49
CA ARG A 35 30.30 2.93 6.85
C ARG A 35 29.55 1.62 6.83
N THR A 36 29.93 0.74 7.76
CA THR A 36 29.18 -0.47 8.07
C THR A 36 27.93 -0.14 8.88
N LEU A 37 26.94 -1.04 8.89
CA LEU A 37 25.76 -0.91 9.75
C LEU A 37 26.12 -0.85 11.23
N VAL A 38 27.12 -1.62 11.66
CA VAL A 38 27.57 -1.65 13.07
C VAL A 38 28.08 -0.28 13.49
N ASP A 39 28.98 0.31 12.71
CA ASP A 39 29.59 1.60 13.05
C ASP A 39 28.62 2.77 12.84
N GLY A 40 27.78 2.69 11.81
CA GLY A 40 26.83 3.74 11.47
C GLY A 40 25.65 3.81 12.44
N LEU A 41 25.19 2.68 12.97
CA LEU A 41 24.10 2.62 13.96
C LEU A 41 24.60 2.71 15.40
N ALA A 42 25.90 2.77 15.65
CA ALA A 42 26.47 2.76 17.00
C ALA A 42 25.88 3.86 17.90
N SER A 43 25.71 5.09 17.39
CA SER A 43 25.10 6.19 18.16
C SER A 43 23.64 5.92 18.57
N LEU A 44 22.92 5.09 17.82
CA LEU A 44 21.54 4.69 18.09
C LEU A 44 21.45 3.39 18.89
N LEU A 45 22.50 2.56 18.89
CA LEU A 45 22.52 1.19 19.41
C LEU A 45 23.42 0.95 20.63
N GLU A 46 24.37 1.83 20.90
CA GLU A 46 25.17 1.79 22.13
C GLU A 46 24.36 2.23 23.36
N PRO A 47 24.46 1.50 24.49
CA PRO A 47 23.89 1.92 25.76
C PRO A 47 24.45 3.27 26.21
N ALA A 48 23.56 4.17 26.62
CA ALA A 48 24.00 5.43 27.21
C ALA A 48 24.70 5.15 28.55
N PRO A 49 25.69 5.95 28.99
CA PRO A 49 26.40 5.71 30.24
C PRO A 49 25.51 5.66 31.50
N ASP A 50 24.34 6.30 31.45
CA ASP A 50 23.33 6.31 32.50
C ASP A 50 22.30 5.18 32.37
N GLU A 51 22.42 4.32 31.35
CA GLU A 51 21.53 3.19 31.10
C GLU A 51 21.82 2.04 32.07
N THR A 52 21.23 2.13 33.26
CA THR A 52 21.35 1.13 34.35
C THR A 52 20.61 -0.19 34.07
N ARG A 53 19.72 -0.23 33.07
CA ARG A 53 18.97 -1.41 32.64
C ARG A 53 18.97 -1.47 31.12
N VAL A 54 19.26 -2.65 30.57
CA VAL A 54 19.20 -2.92 29.12
C VAL A 54 17.83 -2.55 28.58
N ARG A 55 17.78 -1.56 27.68
CA ARG A 55 16.56 -1.17 26.97
C ARG A 55 16.49 -1.88 25.63
N PRO A 56 15.41 -2.62 25.35
CA PRO A 56 15.17 -3.20 24.03
C PRO A 56 15.16 -2.11 22.95
N ARG A 57 15.78 -2.40 21.81
CA ARG A 57 15.85 -1.53 20.63
C ARG A 57 15.20 -2.27 19.48
N LEU A 58 14.25 -1.65 18.79
CA LEU A 58 13.56 -2.26 17.66
C LEU A 58 13.89 -1.47 16.40
N LEU A 59 14.57 -2.11 15.44
CA LEU A 59 14.76 -1.59 14.09
C LEU A 59 13.66 -2.15 13.19
N ILE A 60 12.78 -1.27 12.72
CA ILE A 60 11.70 -1.62 11.78
C ILE A 60 12.15 -1.24 10.39
N LEU A 61 12.23 -2.23 9.49
CA LEU A 61 12.46 -2.01 8.07
C LEU A 61 11.14 -2.27 7.35
N ASP A 62 10.44 -1.18 7.03
CA ASP A 62 9.21 -1.23 6.24
C ASP A 62 9.53 -1.24 4.74
N GLN A 63 8.61 -1.78 3.93
CA GLN A 63 8.81 -2.00 2.49
C GLN A 63 10.13 -2.73 2.17
N PHE A 64 10.48 -3.76 2.96
CA PHE A 64 11.77 -4.43 2.85
C PHE A 64 11.99 -5.13 1.48
N GLU A 65 10.93 -5.34 0.69
CA GLU A 65 11.05 -5.76 -0.71
C GLU A 65 11.85 -4.78 -1.59
N GLU A 66 12.01 -3.51 -1.19
CA GLU A 66 12.88 -2.56 -1.88
C GLU A 66 14.32 -3.09 -2.01
N LEU A 67 14.77 -3.95 -1.10
CA LEU A 67 16.07 -4.64 -1.22
C LEU A 67 16.20 -5.43 -2.55
N PHE A 68 15.08 -5.99 -3.03
CA PHE A 68 15.05 -6.85 -4.21
C PHE A 68 14.66 -6.09 -5.48
N THR A 69 13.82 -5.06 -5.35
CA THR A 69 13.26 -4.30 -6.47
C THR A 69 14.08 -3.07 -6.83
N THR A 70 14.74 -2.45 -5.85
CA THR A 70 15.60 -1.28 -6.08
C THR A 70 17.04 -1.72 -6.35
N HIS A 71 17.70 -1.04 -7.28
CA HIS A 71 19.08 -1.31 -7.69
C HIS A 71 19.35 -2.80 -7.99
N PRO A 72 18.57 -3.45 -8.89
CA PRO A 72 18.73 -4.86 -9.20
C PRO A 72 20.16 -5.21 -9.69
N GLU A 73 20.87 -4.26 -10.29
CA GLU A 73 22.27 -4.37 -10.70
C GLU A 73 23.26 -4.50 -9.54
N ARG A 74 22.89 -3.99 -8.35
CA ARG A 74 23.70 -4.03 -7.12
C ARG A 74 23.42 -5.29 -6.27
N TYR A 75 22.78 -6.32 -6.84
CA TYR A 75 22.46 -7.56 -6.12
C TYR A 75 23.63 -8.24 -5.36
N PRO A 76 24.91 -8.15 -5.78
CA PRO A 76 26.01 -8.76 -5.02
C PRO A 76 26.16 -8.19 -3.61
N GLU A 77 25.71 -6.95 -3.37
CA GLU A 77 25.79 -6.26 -2.06
C GLU A 77 24.73 -6.74 -1.06
N ARG A 78 23.69 -7.44 -1.52
CA ARG A 78 22.60 -7.90 -0.64
C ARG A 78 23.09 -8.86 0.42
N SER A 79 23.95 -9.81 0.05
CA SER A 79 24.50 -10.76 1.02
C SER A 79 25.38 -10.04 2.05
N ASP A 80 26.11 -9.01 1.64
CA ASP A 80 26.93 -8.24 2.55
C ASP A 80 26.07 -7.41 3.52
N PHE A 81 24.95 -6.87 3.05
CA PHE A 81 23.96 -6.20 3.90
C PHE A 81 23.44 -7.13 5.01
N PHE A 82 23.04 -8.36 4.67
CA PHE A 82 22.59 -9.34 5.69
C PHE A 82 23.70 -9.75 6.66
N ARG A 83 24.93 -9.91 6.17
CA ARG A 83 26.10 -10.13 7.03
C ARG A 83 26.29 -8.99 8.04
N GLN A 84 26.25 -7.74 7.58
CA GLN A 84 26.37 -6.57 8.45
C GLN A 84 25.22 -6.48 9.47
N LEU A 85 23.99 -6.82 9.07
CA LEU A 85 22.84 -6.83 9.98
C LEU A 85 22.96 -7.94 11.04
N GLN A 86 23.48 -9.11 10.65
CA GLN A 86 23.83 -10.17 11.59
C GLN A 86 24.89 -9.71 12.61
N GLU A 87 25.92 -8.99 12.15
CA GLU A 87 26.94 -8.41 13.02
C GLU A 87 26.35 -7.40 14.02
N CYS A 88 25.41 -6.55 13.59
CA CYS A 88 24.67 -5.68 14.50
C CYS A 88 23.91 -6.47 15.57
N LEU A 89 23.17 -7.51 15.19
CA LEU A 89 22.40 -8.33 16.13
C LEU A 89 23.29 -9.06 17.14
N LEU A 90 24.48 -9.52 16.73
CA LEU A 90 25.46 -10.13 17.63
C LEU A 90 26.13 -9.10 18.55
N ARG A 91 26.44 -7.91 18.02
CA ARG A 91 27.10 -6.83 18.76
C ARG A 91 26.19 -6.16 19.78
N TYR A 92 24.90 -6.04 19.47
CA TYR A 92 23.89 -5.36 20.27
C TYR A 92 22.77 -6.35 20.66
N PRO A 93 22.92 -7.12 21.75
CA PRO A 93 21.93 -8.14 22.18
C PRO A 93 20.52 -7.59 22.49
N GLN A 94 20.42 -6.28 22.74
CA GLN A 94 19.16 -5.57 22.94
C GLN A 94 18.42 -5.24 21.64
N LEU A 95 19.06 -5.41 20.48
CA LEU A 95 18.49 -5.12 19.17
C LEU A 95 17.59 -6.27 18.71
N SER A 96 16.36 -5.93 18.36
CA SER A 96 15.45 -6.75 17.57
C SER A 96 15.22 -6.06 16.22
N VAL A 97 15.03 -6.85 15.17
CA VAL A 97 14.75 -6.34 13.83
C VAL A 97 13.42 -6.90 13.35
N LEU A 98 12.56 -6.03 12.84
CA LEU A 98 11.28 -6.39 12.23
C LEU A 98 11.33 -6.02 10.75
N PHE A 99 11.10 -7.00 9.88
CA PHE A 99 10.90 -6.77 8.46
C PHE A 99 9.40 -6.74 8.15
N SER A 100 8.95 -5.68 7.51
CA SER A 100 7.62 -5.56 6.92
C SER A 100 7.79 -5.53 5.40
N MET A 101 7.12 -6.44 4.70
CA MET A 101 7.19 -6.55 3.24
C MET A 101 6.00 -7.32 2.69
N ARG A 102 5.75 -7.17 1.38
CA ARG A 102 4.73 -7.94 0.69
C ARG A 102 5.07 -9.43 0.58
N GLU A 103 4.02 -10.27 0.60
CA GLU A 103 4.17 -11.73 0.67
C GLU A 103 4.82 -12.35 -0.59
N ASP A 104 4.65 -11.72 -1.75
CA ASP A 104 5.23 -12.14 -3.03
C ASP A 104 6.76 -12.10 -3.04
N TYR A 105 7.38 -11.32 -2.16
CA TYR A 105 8.85 -11.22 -2.04
C TYR A 105 9.45 -12.14 -0.99
N ILE A 106 8.66 -12.89 -0.21
CA ILE A 106 9.18 -13.77 0.86
C ILE A 106 10.15 -14.83 0.30
N ALA A 107 9.90 -15.36 -0.89
CA ALA A 107 10.79 -16.35 -1.51
C ALA A 107 12.19 -15.78 -1.81
N HIS A 108 12.30 -14.49 -2.12
CA HIS A 108 13.59 -13.82 -2.32
C HIS A 108 14.37 -13.69 -1.01
N LEU A 109 13.66 -13.55 0.12
CA LEU A 109 14.26 -13.48 1.45
C LEU A 109 14.85 -14.83 1.90
N ASP A 110 14.27 -15.95 1.49
CA ASP A 110 14.71 -17.30 1.90
C ASP A 110 16.17 -17.58 1.53
N PHE A 111 16.70 -17.00 0.45
CA PHE A 111 18.12 -17.11 0.06
C PHE A 111 19.08 -16.56 1.13
N TYR A 112 18.64 -15.57 1.89
CA TYR A 112 19.45 -14.89 2.91
C TYR A 112 19.09 -15.31 4.34
N ALA A 113 17.98 -16.03 4.52
CA ALA A 113 17.51 -16.46 5.83
C ALA A 113 18.59 -17.20 6.64
N ALA A 114 19.45 -18.00 6.01
CA ALA A 114 20.53 -18.70 6.69
C ALA A 114 21.56 -17.78 7.40
N GLN A 115 21.66 -16.52 7.00
CA GLN A 115 22.54 -15.51 7.59
C GLN A 115 21.91 -14.81 8.80
N MET A 116 20.62 -15.03 9.05
CA MET A 116 19.88 -14.35 10.11
C MET A 116 19.62 -15.27 11.30
N PRO A 117 19.45 -14.72 12.52
CA PRO A 117 19.06 -15.50 13.69
C PRO A 117 17.79 -16.30 13.44
N ASP A 118 17.77 -17.53 13.95
CA ASP A 118 16.67 -18.51 13.79
C ASP A 118 16.19 -18.72 12.35
N ARG A 119 16.98 -18.34 11.35
CA ARG A 119 16.61 -18.36 9.93
C ARG A 119 15.30 -17.64 9.61
N LEU A 120 14.99 -16.55 10.32
CA LEU A 120 13.73 -15.79 10.14
C LEU A 120 12.48 -16.69 10.27
N ARG A 121 12.51 -17.65 11.20
CA ARG A 121 11.40 -18.57 11.47
C ARG A 121 10.15 -17.86 11.98
N THR A 122 10.31 -16.79 12.75
CA THR A 122 9.18 -15.99 13.26
C THR A 122 8.62 -15.16 12.12
N ARG A 123 7.43 -15.54 11.64
CA ARG A 123 6.71 -14.85 10.55
C ARG A 123 5.30 -14.60 11.00
N PHE A 124 4.80 -13.39 10.72
CA PHE A 124 3.41 -13.01 10.95
C PHE A 124 2.83 -12.54 9.63
N ARG A 125 1.81 -13.25 9.13
CA ARG A 125 1.10 -12.84 7.92
C ARG A 125 -0.04 -11.92 8.32
N MET A 126 -0.05 -10.70 7.80
CA MET A 126 -1.21 -9.82 7.92
C MET A 126 -2.31 -10.30 6.98
N GLU A 127 -3.48 -10.60 7.52
CA GLU A 127 -4.65 -11.00 6.74
C GLU A 127 -5.40 -9.77 6.19
N ARG A 128 -6.33 -10.01 5.26
CA ARG A 128 -7.22 -8.96 4.75
C ARG A 128 -8.11 -8.43 5.87
N LEU A 129 -8.52 -7.17 5.75
CA LEU A 129 -9.33 -6.49 6.77
C LEU A 129 -10.73 -7.09 6.85
N ALA A 130 -10.96 -7.94 7.86
CA ALA A 130 -12.27 -8.53 8.14
C ALA A 130 -13.26 -7.50 8.70
N ALA A 131 -14.54 -7.85 8.73
CA ALA A 131 -15.61 -6.93 9.12
C ALA A 131 -15.47 -6.41 10.57
N ASP A 132 -15.12 -7.28 11.51
CA ASP A 132 -14.87 -6.93 12.91
C ASP A 132 -13.67 -6.00 13.06
N ALA A 133 -12.56 -6.31 12.39
CA ALA A 133 -11.38 -5.45 12.37
C ALA A 133 -11.65 -4.09 11.71
N ALA A 134 -12.47 -4.04 10.65
CA ALA A 134 -12.90 -2.80 10.01
C ALA A 134 -13.76 -1.94 10.95
N LEU A 135 -14.66 -2.57 11.72
CA LEU A 135 -15.46 -1.88 12.73
C LEU A 135 -14.57 -1.27 13.81
N ASP A 136 -13.60 -2.01 14.32
CA ASP A 136 -12.64 -1.49 15.30
C ASP A 136 -11.82 -0.33 14.73
N ALA A 137 -11.39 -0.44 13.47
CA ALA A 137 -10.61 0.56 12.76
C ALA A 137 -11.35 1.90 12.58
N ILE A 138 -12.68 1.92 12.55
CA ILE A 138 -13.46 3.16 12.43
C ILE A 138 -14.04 3.64 13.76
N ARG A 139 -14.46 2.72 14.64
CA ARG A 139 -15.11 3.07 15.91
C ARG A 139 -14.14 3.67 16.90
N ARG A 140 -12.95 3.06 17.04
CA ARG A 140 -11.99 3.49 18.06
C ARG A 140 -11.44 4.88 17.78
N PRO A 141 -10.96 5.21 16.56
CA PRO A 141 -10.49 6.58 16.29
C PRO A 141 -11.58 7.63 16.47
N ALA A 142 -12.81 7.35 16.04
CA ALA A 142 -13.94 8.28 16.21
C ALA A 142 -14.30 8.50 17.69
N ALA A 143 -14.28 7.42 18.50
CA ALA A 143 -14.51 7.51 19.94
C ALA A 143 -13.38 8.25 20.66
N ASP A 144 -12.12 7.99 20.31
CA ASP A 144 -10.94 8.66 20.89
C ASP A 144 -10.94 10.16 20.57
N ALA A 145 -11.49 10.54 19.40
CA ALA A 145 -11.72 11.94 19.01
C ALA A 145 -13.00 12.56 19.62
N GLY A 146 -13.75 11.82 20.43
CA GLY A 146 -14.94 12.31 21.14
C GLY A 146 -16.22 12.34 20.31
N ILE A 147 -16.25 11.71 19.14
CA ILE A 147 -17.41 11.67 18.22
C ILE A 147 -17.73 10.20 17.84
N PRO A 148 -18.13 9.35 18.80
CA PRO A 148 -18.40 7.95 18.51
C PRO A 148 -19.55 7.76 17.50
N PHE A 149 -19.58 6.61 16.84
CA PHE A 149 -20.72 6.21 16.01
C PHE A 149 -21.94 5.86 16.88
N ALA A 150 -23.13 6.24 16.42
CA ALA A 150 -24.38 5.75 16.98
C ALA A 150 -24.56 4.23 16.68
N PRO A 151 -25.35 3.51 17.51
CA PRO A 151 -25.56 2.07 17.33
C PRO A 151 -26.02 1.71 15.91
N GLY A 152 -25.38 0.72 15.29
CA GLY A 152 -25.73 0.22 13.95
C GLY A 152 -25.20 1.06 12.77
N VAL A 153 -24.67 2.27 13.01
CA VAL A 153 -24.22 3.16 11.93
C VAL A 153 -22.89 2.67 11.32
N ALA A 154 -21.94 2.31 12.18
CA ALA A 154 -20.65 1.76 11.76
C ALA A 154 -20.83 0.41 11.03
N GLU A 155 -21.73 -0.44 11.51
CA GLU A 155 -22.10 -1.71 10.87
C GLU A 155 -22.70 -1.49 9.50
N GLY A 156 -23.64 -0.55 9.35
CA GLY A 156 -24.23 -0.21 8.06
C GLY A 156 -23.18 0.23 7.04
N LEU A 157 -22.24 1.08 7.45
CA LEU A 157 -21.13 1.54 6.61
C LEU A 157 -20.20 0.39 6.19
N VAL A 158 -19.78 -0.45 7.15
CA VAL A 158 -18.91 -1.60 6.88
C VAL A 158 -19.61 -2.62 5.98
N ASP A 159 -20.90 -2.90 6.22
CA ASP A 159 -21.65 -3.83 5.38
C ASP A 159 -21.84 -3.28 3.97
N ASP A 160 -22.06 -1.97 3.79
CA ASP A 160 -22.09 -1.38 2.46
C ASP A 160 -20.74 -1.55 1.75
N LEU A 161 -19.64 -1.22 2.42
CA LEU A 161 -18.28 -1.43 1.90
C LEU A 161 -17.97 -2.88 1.51
N ARG A 162 -18.62 -3.84 2.17
CA ARG A 162 -18.49 -5.27 1.87
C ARG A 162 -19.37 -5.73 0.71
N ARG A 163 -20.32 -4.95 0.21
CA ARG A 163 -21.20 -5.38 -0.89
C ARG A 163 -20.38 -5.55 -2.16
N VAL A 164 -20.28 -6.80 -2.61
CA VAL A 164 -19.68 -7.16 -3.89
C VAL A 164 -20.79 -7.48 -4.88
N GLN A 165 -20.62 -7.01 -6.12
CA GLN A 165 -21.47 -7.40 -7.23
C GLN A 165 -21.06 -8.80 -7.70
N GLN A 166 -21.74 -9.84 -7.21
CA GLN A 166 -21.51 -11.20 -7.72
C GLN A 166 -22.36 -11.41 -8.97
N ARG A 167 -21.71 -11.53 -10.13
CA ARG A 167 -22.39 -12.07 -11.32
C ARG A 167 -22.57 -13.56 -11.14
N GLN A 168 -23.80 -14.03 -11.20
CA GLN A 168 -24.05 -15.46 -11.32
C GLN A 168 -23.43 -15.94 -12.64
N VAL A 169 -22.56 -16.94 -12.54
CA VAL A 169 -22.20 -17.75 -13.71
C VAL A 169 -23.48 -18.47 -14.12
N GLU A 170 -23.92 -18.29 -15.37
CA GLU A 170 -25.10 -18.98 -15.88
C GLU A 170 -24.96 -20.49 -15.59
N PRO A 171 -25.96 -21.13 -14.97
CA PRO A 171 -25.99 -22.59 -15.03
C PRO A 171 -26.04 -22.99 -16.50
N VAL A 172 -25.26 -24.01 -16.88
CA VAL A 172 -25.11 -24.55 -18.26
C VAL A 172 -26.46 -24.91 -18.93
N THR A 173 -27.56 -24.86 -18.16
CA THR A 173 -28.94 -25.14 -18.57
C THR A 173 -29.78 -23.89 -18.89
N ALA A 174 -29.24 -22.67 -18.84
CA ALA A 174 -30.00 -21.45 -19.14
C ALA A 174 -30.39 -21.40 -20.63
N ILE A 175 -31.67 -21.11 -20.90
CA ILE A 175 -32.21 -20.99 -22.26
C ILE A 175 -31.72 -19.65 -22.84
N PRO A 176 -31.11 -19.61 -24.04
CA PRO A 176 -30.68 -18.36 -24.64
C PRO A 176 -31.92 -17.49 -24.95
N GLY A 177 -32.08 -16.36 -24.25
CA GLY A 177 -33.16 -15.40 -24.54
C GLY A 177 -33.68 -14.60 -23.33
N ASP A 178 -33.49 -15.08 -22.11
CA ASP A 178 -33.74 -14.24 -20.93
C ASP A 178 -32.57 -13.25 -20.75
N GLY A 179 -32.90 -12.00 -20.47
CA GLY A 179 -31.92 -10.91 -20.32
C GLY A 179 -30.85 -11.21 -19.27
N PRO A 180 -29.80 -10.37 -19.17
CA PRO A 180 -28.71 -10.61 -18.24
C PRO A 180 -29.25 -10.89 -16.82
N PRO A 181 -28.73 -11.92 -16.13
CA PRO A 181 -29.25 -12.31 -14.83
C PRO A 181 -29.15 -11.14 -13.84
N PRO A 182 -30.10 -11.01 -12.90
CA PRO A 182 -30.06 -9.95 -11.91
C PRO A 182 -28.79 -10.04 -11.07
N VAL A 183 -28.05 -8.94 -10.98
CA VAL A 183 -26.87 -8.81 -10.11
C VAL A 183 -27.36 -8.82 -8.66
N GLN A 184 -27.01 -9.85 -7.90
CA GLN A 184 -27.36 -9.91 -6.48
C GLN A 184 -26.17 -9.42 -5.64
N ALA A 185 -26.39 -8.38 -4.84
CA ALA A 185 -25.36 -7.88 -3.93
C ALA A 185 -25.20 -8.86 -2.76
N VAL A 186 -23.99 -9.40 -2.61
CA VAL A 186 -23.64 -10.31 -1.50
C VAL A 186 -22.60 -9.61 -0.63
N LEU A 187 -22.68 -9.82 0.69
CA LEU A 187 -21.65 -9.32 1.61
C LEU A 187 -20.38 -10.17 1.47
N GLY A 188 -19.31 -9.53 1.01
CA GLY A 188 -17.96 -10.09 1.02
C GLY A 188 -17.44 -10.30 2.45
N LEU A 189 -16.41 -11.12 2.59
CA LEU A 189 -15.78 -11.40 3.89
C LEU A 189 -14.88 -10.25 4.38
N PHE A 190 -14.37 -9.43 3.45
CA PHE A 190 -13.35 -8.44 3.72
C PHE A 190 -13.77 -7.06 3.21
N VAL A 191 -13.23 -6.03 3.85
CA VAL A 191 -13.30 -4.63 3.43
C VAL A 191 -11.98 -4.26 2.75
N GLU A 192 -12.05 -3.47 1.68
CA GLU A 192 -10.85 -2.88 1.08
C GLU A 192 -10.39 -1.67 1.92
N PRO A 193 -9.20 -1.69 2.56
CA PRO A 193 -8.79 -0.63 3.49
C PRO A 193 -8.78 0.77 2.88
N VAL A 194 -8.40 0.89 1.61
CA VAL A 194 -8.37 2.17 0.90
C VAL A 194 -9.76 2.79 0.80
N HIS A 195 -10.80 2.00 0.49
CA HIS A 195 -12.16 2.51 0.43
C HIS A 195 -12.66 2.95 1.81
N LEU A 196 -12.39 2.14 2.84
CA LEU A 196 -12.71 2.49 4.23
C LEU A 196 -12.07 3.84 4.60
N GLN A 197 -10.80 4.03 4.26
CA GLN A 197 -10.08 5.26 4.51
C GLN A 197 -10.68 6.46 3.77
N ILE A 198 -10.99 6.32 2.48
CA ILE A 198 -11.59 7.38 1.66
C ILE A 198 -12.92 7.85 2.26
N ILE A 199 -13.82 6.91 2.56
CA ILE A 199 -15.15 7.25 3.07
C ILE A 199 -15.05 7.83 4.47
N CYS A 200 -14.23 7.26 5.35
CA CYS A 200 -14.03 7.81 6.68
C CYS A 200 -13.42 9.20 6.65
N HIS A 201 -12.48 9.46 5.73
CA HIS A 201 -11.89 10.78 5.54
C HIS A 201 -12.93 11.80 5.05
N GLN A 202 -13.70 11.48 4.01
CA GLN A 202 -14.73 12.37 3.49
C GLN A 202 -15.84 12.64 4.52
N LEU A 203 -16.29 11.60 5.21
CA LEU A 203 -17.24 11.71 6.30
C LEU A 203 -16.71 12.69 7.35
N TRP A 204 -15.47 12.49 7.81
CA TRP A 204 -14.83 13.32 8.82
C TRP A 204 -14.71 14.79 8.42
N GLU A 205 -14.22 15.06 7.21
CA GLU A 205 -14.03 16.43 6.70
C GLU A 205 -15.36 17.18 6.52
N ARG A 206 -16.46 16.47 6.26
CA ARG A 206 -17.79 17.05 6.04
C ARG A 206 -18.68 17.04 7.30
N LEU A 207 -18.22 16.50 8.42
CA LEU A 207 -18.99 16.52 9.67
C LEU A 207 -19.22 17.97 10.13
N PRO A 208 -20.45 18.31 10.56
CA PRO A 208 -20.72 19.65 11.10
C PRO A 208 -19.89 19.95 12.34
N GLU A 209 -19.48 21.22 12.49
CA GLU A 209 -18.82 21.66 13.73
C GLU A 209 -19.70 21.39 14.96
N GLY A 210 -19.07 20.94 16.05
CA GLY A 210 -19.76 20.62 17.30
C GLY A 210 -20.52 19.29 17.30
N ARG A 211 -20.38 18.47 16.25
CA ARG A 211 -20.93 17.10 16.23
C ARG A 211 -20.30 16.27 17.36
N THR A 212 -21.13 15.64 18.18
CA THR A 212 -20.70 14.79 19.32
C THR A 212 -20.96 13.30 19.11
N GLN A 213 -21.65 12.94 18.02
CA GLN A 213 -21.93 11.56 17.65
C GLN A 213 -22.22 11.47 16.15
N ILE A 214 -21.64 10.48 15.47
CA ILE A 214 -21.89 10.19 14.05
C ILE A 214 -23.17 9.37 13.94
N VAL A 215 -24.19 9.89 13.26
CA VAL A 215 -25.50 9.22 13.09
C VAL A 215 -25.70 8.72 11.66
N ALA A 216 -26.75 7.93 11.43
CA ALA A 216 -27.05 7.38 10.11
C ALA A 216 -27.21 8.48 9.03
N ASP A 217 -27.80 9.63 9.38
CA ASP A 217 -27.96 10.78 8.48
C ASP A 217 -26.61 11.39 8.06
N ASP A 218 -25.57 11.34 8.91
CA ASP A 218 -24.22 11.77 8.51
C ASP A 218 -23.65 10.86 7.44
N VAL A 219 -23.75 9.55 7.63
CA VAL A 219 -23.24 8.57 6.65
C VAL A 219 -24.03 8.68 5.34
N GLN A 220 -25.34 8.85 5.39
CA GLN A 220 -26.15 9.03 4.18
C GLN A 220 -25.84 10.31 3.41
N ARG A 221 -25.45 11.38 4.10
CA ARG A 221 -25.17 12.69 3.46
C ARG A 221 -23.72 12.88 3.06
N PHE A 222 -22.79 12.29 3.79
CA PHE A 222 -21.36 12.60 3.72
C PHE A 222 -20.47 11.37 3.59
N GLY A 223 -21.04 10.17 3.72
CA GLY A 223 -20.34 8.89 3.59
C GLY A 223 -21.01 7.95 2.57
N ASP A 224 -21.74 8.50 1.60
CA ASP A 224 -22.23 7.72 0.45
C ASP A 224 -21.02 7.16 -0.31
N VAL A 225 -20.95 5.84 -0.42
CA VAL A 225 -19.76 5.16 -0.92
C VAL A 225 -19.53 5.47 -2.40
N ASP A 226 -20.59 5.59 -3.19
CA ASP A 226 -20.46 5.80 -4.62
C ASP A 226 -20.05 7.26 -4.92
N GLU A 227 -20.62 8.24 -4.21
CA GLU A 227 -20.18 9.64 -4.28
C GLU A 227 -18.72 9.79 -3.81
N ALA A 228 -18.35 9.14 -2.70
CA ALA A 228 -16.98 9.17 -2.16
C ALA A 228 -15.95 8.68 -3.17
N LEU A 229 -16.26 7.55 -3.83
CA LEU A 229 -15.37 6.94 -4.81
C LEU A 229 -15.31 7.77 -6.11
N ALA A 230 -16.41 8.42 -6.50
CA ALA A 230 -16.42 9.36 -7.62
C ALA A 230 -15.53 10.57 -7.34
N ASP A 231 -15.73 11.27 -6.22
CA ASP A 231 -14.91 12.42 -5.81
C ASP A 231 -13.42 12.06 -5.69
N PHE A 232 -13.13 10.85 -5.19
CA PHE A 232 -11.78 10.31 -5.11
C PHE A 232 -11.15 10.09 -6.48
N TYR A 233 -11.89 9.49 -7.42
CA TYR A 233 -11.46 9.29 -8.80
C TYR A 233 -11.18 10.63 -9.49
N GLU A 234 -12.08 11.60 -9.35
CA GLU A 234 -11.92 12.97 -9.85
C GLU A 234 -10.64 13.63 -9.33
N SER A 235 -10.40 13.53 -8.02
CA SER A 235 -9.20 14.05 -7.37
C SER A 235 -7.92 13.35 -7.86
N ALA A 236 -7.99 12.05 -8.15
CA ALA A 236 -6.87 11.30 -8.72
C ALA A 236 -6.57 11.72 -10.17
N LEU A 237 -7.60 11.93 -11.00
CA LEU A 237 -7.43 12.43 -12.37
C LEU A 237 -6.81 13.84 -12.38
N ALA A 238 -7.27 14.73 -11.52
CA ALA A 238 -6.71 16.07 -11.39
C ALA A 238 -5.21 16.03 -11.04
N ARG A 239 -4.81 15.18 -10.08
CA ARG A 239 -3.40 14.97 -9.73
C ARG A 239 -2.59 14.40 -10.90
N ALA A 240 -3.11 13.38 -11.58
CA ALA A 240 -2.44 12.71 -12.69
C ALA A 240 -2.24 13.63 -13.91
N THR A 241 -3.11 14.63 -14.08
CA THR A 241 -3.06 15.59 -15.20
C THR A 241 -2.32 16.88 -14.86
N ALA A 242 -2.08 17.18 -13.57
CA ALA A 242 -1.38 18.38 -13.12
C ALA A 242 0.00 18.56 -13.76
N GLY A 243 0.69 17.46 -14.07
CA GLY A 243 2.00 17.48 -14.75
C GLY A 243 1.96 17.77 -16.25
N GLY A 244 0.78 17.92 -16.86
CA GLY A 244 0.62 18.27 -18.28
C GLY A 244 1.00 17.19 -19.29
N LEU A 245 1.37 15.98 -18.84
CA LEU A 245 1.77 14.86 -19.70
C LEU A 245 0.61 14.26 -20.52
N ILE A 246 -0.62 14.43 -20.04
CA ILE A 246 -1.84 13.98 -20.71
C ILE A 246 -3.00 14.91 -20.34
N GLY A 247 -3.94 15.13 -21.27
CA GLY A 247 -5.17 15.85 -20.97
C GLY A 247 -6.21 14.96 -20.28
N GLU A 248 -7.03 15.54 -19.41
CA GLU A 248 -8.04 14.80 -18.63
C GLU A 248 -8.98 13.95 -19.51
N ARG A 249 -9.52 14.52 -20.59
CA ARG A 249 -10.39 13.79 -21.54
C ARG A 249 -9.68 12.59 -22.20
N GLN A 250 -8.36 12.66 -22.37
CA GLN A 250 -7.60 11.54 -22.90
C GLN A 250 -7.36 10.48 -21.83
N LEU A 251 -7.09 10.90 -20.59
CA LEU A 251 -6.93 9.99 -19.46
C LEU A 251 -8.21 9.21 -19.15
N ARG A 252 -9.38 9.88 -19.08
CA ARG A 252 -10.68 9.22 -18.88
C ARG A 252 -10.95 8.14 -19.92
N ARG A 253 -10.77 8.49 -21.20
CA ARG A 253 -10.95 7.52 -22.31
C ARG A 253 -9.97 6.36 -22.20
N TRP A 254 -8.75 6.61 -21.75
CA TRP A 254 -7.77 5.55 -21.55
C TRP A 254 -8.21 4.60 -20.43
N VAL A 255 -8.65 5.14 -19.28
CA VAL A 255 -9.15 4.35 -18.14
C VAL A 255 -10.34 3.48 -18.57
N ASP A 256 -11.36 4.10 -19.18
CA ASP A 256 -12.55 3.39 -19.67
C ASP A 256 -12.19 2.28 -20.68
N ALA A 257 -11.36 2.59 -21.68
CA ALA A 257 -11.05 1.63 -22.74
C ALA A 257 -10.15 0.46 -22.32
N HIS A 258 -9.27 0.63 -21.31
CA HIS A 258 -8.25 -0.36 -20.99
C HIS A 258 -8.40 -1.02 -19.61
N LEU A 259 -8.90 -0.29 -18.62
CA LEU A 259 -9.04 -0.79 -17.25
C LEU A 259 -10.44 -1.37 -16.96
N ILE A 260 -11.40 -1.14 -17.86
CA ILE A 260 -12.75 -1.68 -17.77
C ILE A 260 -13.02 -2.53 -19.01
N THR A 261 -13.33 -3.81 -18.81
CA THR A 261 -13.68 -4.71 -19.92
C THR A 261 -15.08 -4.36 -20.45
N PRO A 262 -15.45 -4.79 -21.68
CA PRO A 262 -16.84 -4.67 -22.17
C PRO A 262 -17.87 -5.35 -21.25
N ALA A 263 -17.42 -6.32 -20.46
CA ALA A 263 -18.22 -6.95 -19.43
C ALA A 263 -18.28 -6.13 -18.13
N ARG A 264 -17.83 -4.87 -18.07
CA ARG A 264 -17.77 -4.04 -16.84
C ARG A 264 -17.04 -4.73 -15.68
N THR A 265 -15.93 -5.38 -15.98
CA THR A 265 -15.03 -5.95 -14.97
C THR A 265 -13.65 -5.30 -15.09
N ARG A 266 -12.76 -5.57 -14.14
CA ARG A 266 -11.38 -5.11 -14.20
C ARG A 266 -10.62 -5.69 -15.39
N GLY A 267 -10.11 -4.79 -16.23
CA GLY A 267 -9.16 -5.06 -17.29
C GLY A 267 -7.71 -5.00 -16.78
N LEU A 268 -6.82 -5.72 -17.45
CA LEU A 268 -5.40 -5.78 -17.16
C LEU A 268 -4.63 -5.08 -18.27
N VAL A 269 -3.69 -4.21 -17.91
CA VAL A 269 -2.87 -3.44 -18.85
C VAL A 269 -1.39 -3.65 -18.57
N TYR A 270 -0.60 -3.83 -19.63
CA TYR A 270 0.83 -4.08 -19.49
C TYR A 270 1.59 -2.76 -19.32
N ARG A 271 2.49 -2.71 -18.32
CA ARG A 271 3.39 -1.58 -18.10
C ARG A 271 4.74 -1.87 -18.77
N ASN A 272 4.99 -1.27 -19.92
CA ASN A 272 6.23 -1.47 -20.67
C ASN A 272 7.33 -0.50 -20.18
N GLU A 273 8.36 -1.06 -19.54
CA GLU A 273 9.53 -0.29 -19.09
C GLU A 273 10.35 0.29 -20.24
N GLN A 274 10.50 -0.45 -21.35
CA GLN A 274 11.37 -0.07 -22.46
C GLN A 274 10.81 1.13 -23.23
N SER A 275 9.50 1.18 -23.42
CA SER A 275 8.85 2.31 -24.11
C SER A 275 8.53 3.47 -23.17
N GLY A 276 8.63 3.29 -21.84
CA GLY A 276 8.18 4.27 -20.86
C GLY A 276 6.66 4.48 -20.88
N GLN A 277 5.89 3.51 -21.38
CA GLN A 277 4.43 3.61 -21.55
C GLN A 277 3.68 2.37 -21.07
N THR A 278 2.43 2.58 -20.66
CA THR A 278 1.44 1.57 -20.25
C THR A 278 0.27 1.67 -21.21
N GLU A 279 0.20 0.81 -22.22
CA GLU A 279 -0.85 0.87 -23.27
C GLU A 279 -1.10 2.30 -23.82
N GLY A 280 -0.01 3.02 -24.14
CA GLY A 280 -0.08 4.39 -24.65
C GLY A 280 -0.22 5.50 -23.60
N LEU A 281 -0.37 5.16 -22.31
CA LEU A 281 -0.29 6.11 -21.20
C LEU A 281 1.16 6.26 -20.72
N PRO A 282 1.70 7.46 -20.48
CA PRO A 282 3.05 7.60 -19.92
C PRO A 282 3.17 6.91 -18.54
N ASN A 283 4.27 6.17 -18.30
CA ASN A 283 4.44 5.42 -17.05
C ASN A 283 4.41 6.31 -15.80
N ALA A 284 4.84 7.58 -15.90
CA ALA A 284 4.75 8.53 -14.80
C ALA A 284 3.29 8.85 -14.41
N VAL A 285 2.38 8.89 -15.40
CA VAL A 285 0.95 9.10 -15.14
C VAL A 285 0.33 7.84 -14.56
N ALA A 286 0.68 6.66 -15.09
CA ALA A 286 0.25 5.37 -14.52
C ALA A 286 0.74 5.21 -13.06
N ALA A 287 1.97 5.58 -12.76
CA ALA A 287 2.51 5.61 -11.40
C ALA A 287 1.69 6.53 -10.49
N THR A 288 1.33 7.73 -10.97
CA THR A 288 0.47 8.65 -10.20
C THR A 288 -0.90 8.04 -9.88
N LEU A 289 -1.51 7.31 -10.82
CA LEU A 289 -2.77 6.60 -10.58
C LEU A 289 -2.60 5.44 -9.59
N ASN A 290 -1.46 4.74 -9.62
CA ASN A 290 -1.13 3.67 -8.69
C ASN A 290 -0.90 4.21 -7.28
N ASP A 291 -0.16 5.31 -7.14
CA ASP A 291 0.10 5.99 -5.86
C ASP A 291 -1.18 6.60 -5.29
N ALA A 292 -2.11 6.97 -6.17
CA ALA A 292 -3.46 7.38 -5.82
C ALA A 292 -4.42 6.19 -5.60
N TYR A 293 -3.96 4.93 -5.62
CA TYR A 293 -4.77 3.72 -5.43
C TYR A 293 -5.98 3.56 -6.37
N ILE A 294 -5.95 4.18 -7.56
CA ILE A 294 -6.96 3.94 -8.60
C ILE A 294 -6.66 2.61 -9.31
N ILE A 295 -5.38 2.37 -9.57
CA ILE A 295 -4.87 1.11 -10.12
C ILE A 295 -3.91 0.46 -9.15
N ARG A 296 -3.71 -0.85 -9.29
CA ARG A 296 -2.73 -1.61 -8.51
C ARG A 296 -1.77 -2.35 -9.44
N ALA A 297 -0.49 -2.32 -9.09
CA ALA A 297 0.53 -3.12 -9.77
C ALA A 297 0.46 -4.59 -9.35
N GLU A 298 0.39 -5.48 -10.33
CA GLU A 298 0.54 -6.92 -10.17
C GLU A 298 1.77 -7.38 -10.97
N MET A 299 2.69 -8.08 -10.30
CA MET A 299 3.85 -8.64 -10.98
C MET A 299 3.52 -10.04 -11.50
N ARG A 300 3.65 -10.24 -12.81
CA ARG A 300 3.40 -11.52 -13.47
C ARG A 300 4.62 -11.88 -14.31
N SER A 301 5.26 -13.01 -13.98
CA SER A 301 6.42 -13.51 -14.73
C SER A 301 7.58 -12.49 -14.87
N GLY A 302 7.74 -11.60 -13.87
CA GLY A 302 8.76 -10.54 -13.87
C GLY A 302 8.34 -9.24 -14.57
N ASP A 303 7.14 -9.21 -15.16
CA ASP A 303 6.55 -8.04 -15.81
C ASP A 303 5.52 -7.36 -14.90
N THR A 304 5.44 -6.03 -14.97
CA THR A 304 4.43 -5.26 -14.22
C THR A 304 3.17 -5.09 -15.06
N TRP A 305 2.03 -5.45 -14.47
CA TRP A 305 0.69 -5.22 -15.02
C TRP A 305 -0.09 -4.33 -14.07
N TYR A 306 -1.02 -3.54 -14.61
CA TYR A 306 -1.97 -2.79 -13.80
C TYR A 306 -3.40 -3.27 -14.05
N GLU A 307 -4.23 -3.16 -13.02
CA GLU A 307 -5.68 -3.27 -13.08
C GLU A 307 -6.29 -2.27 -12.09
N LEU A 308 -7.60 -2.01 -12.15
CA LEU A 308 -8.23 -1.20 -11.09
C LEU A 308 -7.99 -1.86 -9.73
N ALA A 309 -7.78 -1.02 -8.72
CA ALA A 309 -7.59 -1.49 -7.35
C ALA A 309 -8.79 -2.32 -6.87
N HIS A 310 -10.01 -1.98 -7.31
CA HIS A 310 -11.23 -2.70 -6.94
C HIS A 310 -12.35 -2.54 -7.98
N ASP A 311 -13.25 -3.52 -8.07
CA ASP A 311 -14.42 -3.49 -8.97
C ASP A 311 -15.42 -2.37 -8.65
N ARG A 312 -15.35 -1.77 -7.45
CA ARG A 312 -16.28 -0.69 -7.04
C ARG A 312 -15.96 0.66 -7.69
N LEU A 313 -14.76 0.81 -8.26
CA LEU A 313 -14.42 1.99 -9.03
C LEU A 313 -15.05 1.98 -10.44
N VAL A 314 -15.57 0.83 -10.91
CA VAL A 314 -16.11 0.71 -12.28
C VAL A 314 -17.29 1.65 -12.51
N GLU A 315 -18.31 1.65 -11.64
CA GLU A 315 -19.49 2.51 -11.84
C GLU A 315 -19.15 4.00 -11.67
N PRO A 316 -18.39 4.45 -10.65
CA PRO A 316 -17.92 5.84 -10.55
C PRO A 316 -17.11 6.34 -11.75
N ILE A 317 -16.35 5.46 -12.42
CA ILE A 317 -15.59 5.82 -13.63
C ILE A 317 -16.50 5.98 -14.86
N LEU A 318 -17.60 5.21 -14.92
CA LEU A 318 -18.52 5.18 -16.07
C LEU A 318 -19.67 6.19 -15.96
N ALA A 319 -19.86 6.81 -14.79
CA ALA A 319 -20.86 7.83 -14.53
C ALA A 319 -20.57 9.14 -15.28
#